data_AF-A0A3N5N1E9-F1
#
_entry.id   AF-A0A3N5N1E9-F1
#
_cell.length_a   1.000
_cell.length_b   1.000
_cell.length_c   1.000
_cell.angle_alpha   90.00
_cell.angle_beta   90.00
_cell.angle_gamma   90.00
#
_symmetry.space_group_name_H-M   'P 1'
#
loop_
_entity.id
_entity.type
_entity.pdbx_description
1 polymer ?
#
loop_
_entity_poly.entity_id
_entity_poly.type
_entity_poly.pdbx_seq_one_letter_code
_entity_poly.pdbx_strand_id
1 'polypeptide(L)'
;MPHVTSRAVVFLERAGHRRDAAWAKPFFHVDVVEAVGGSGLFKASHHERRKMWSNKSELESELRKAGLGEWATKLADAARQCVILLPGPTEQGAAAPVGASRLGGEPDLPPDVDWPTRPPLRRERGDRQSMPARVLFGASHWLHRFRRSPAWARASQAWEREQQAQRQRRERAWPLSFVAQIDFADLHAVHALHGFPPAGRLLLFCDGVDLPWGAADEQAHARVVFTELPPEGLQRRRQPPEFEAARVAKLRDEFAFKPRSLRPFAWLQPPPLGSPEFIHLAAEHPRAWAATEPAGPAYQQFWTDLQVRYPQIFGERGAEMIHQVGGFAHAIQDPVEAECVKFTAEHPRPKSWWRNDPLMQAATMEHLARAREWQLVLQIDSDDKAGMQWGDVGRLYLCARKGDLAACRFDRCWTIAQCY
;
A
#
# COMPACT_ATOMS: atom_id res chain seq x y z
N MET A 1 48.26 23.57 13.36
CA MET A 1 48.74 22.18 13.56
C MET A 1 48.13 21.63 14.85
N PRO A 2 47.80 20.34 15.00
CA PRO A 2 48.03 19.15 14.14
C PRO A 2 46.72 18.61 13.48
N HIS A 3 46.75 18.16 12.22
CA HIS A 3 46.86 16.77 11.72
C HIS A 3 45.75 15.79 12.12
N VAL A 4 44.88 15.44 11.15
CA VAL A 4 44.21 14.14 11.06
C VAL A 4 44.38 13.63 9.63
N THR A 5 44.96 12.44 9.51
CA THR A 5 45.33 11.73 8.28
C THR A 5 44.18 10.85 7.79
N SER A 6 43.77 11.01 6.53
CA SER A 6 42.87 10.08 5.84
C SER A 6 43.66 8.85 5.36
N ARG A 7 43.12 7.65 5.55
CA ARG A 7 43.58 6.43 4.86
C ARG A 7 42.45 5.93 3.96
N ALA A 8 42.59 6.23 2.67
CA ALA A 8 41.93 5.52 1.59
C ALA A 8 42.62 4.16 1.39
N VAL A 9 41.84 3.10 1.21
CA VAL A 9 42.36 1.81 0.75
C VAL A 9 41.68 1.50 -0.58
N VAL A 10 42.48 1.60 -1.63
CA VAL A 10 42.18 1.18 -3.01
C VAL A 10 42.36 -0.33 -3.09
N PHE A 11 41.44 -1.05 -3.71
CA PHE A 11 41.71 -2.39 -4.23
C PHE A 11 41.38 -2.47 -5.72
N LEU A 12 42.38 -2.99 -6.43
CA LEU A 12 42.55 -3.09 -7.87
C LEU A 12 41.57 -4.06 -8.54
N GLU A 13 41.05 -3.66 -9.68
CA GLU A 13 40.46 -4.54 -10.70
C GLU A 13 41.47 -5.57 -11.21
N ARG A 14 41.00 -6.81 -11.41
CA ARG A 14 41.60 -7.74 -12.37
C ARG A 14 40.53 -8.23 -13.34
N ALA A 15 40.72 -7.85 -14.59
CA ALA A 15 39.98 -8.30 -15.75
C ALA A 15 40.18 -9.81 -16.01
N GLY A 16 39.10 -10.47 -16.44
CA GLY A 16 39.11 -11.83 -16.96
C GLY A 16 37.92 -12.06 -17.89
N HIS A 17 38.18 -12.01 -19.20
CA HIS A 17 37.23 -12.22 -20.29
C HIS A 17 36.43 -13.54 -20.19
N ARG A 18 35.12 -13.50 -20.49
CA ARG A 18 34.51 -14.22 -21.64
C ARG A 18 32.98 -14.05 -21.74
N ARG A 19 32.57 -13.65 -22.96
CA ARG A 19 31.31 -13.87 -23.70
C ARG A 19 30.12 -12.95 -23.39
N ASP A 20 30.03 -11.94 -24.25
CA ASP A 20 28.93 -11.00 -24.43
C ASP A 20 27.63 -11.70 -24.87
N ALA A 21 26.61 -11.58 -24.04
CA ALA A 21 25.21 -11.48 -24.44
C ALA A 21 24.60 -10.41 -23.52
N ALA A 22 24.62 -9.17 -23.99
CA ALA A 22 24.13 -8.01 -23.26
C ALA A 22 22.60 -8.12 -23.06
N TRP A 23 22.19 -8.34 -21.81
CA TRP A 23 20.80 -8.20 -21.37
C TRP A 23 20.76 -7.25 -20.18
N ALA A 24 20.41 -6.00 -20.46
CA ALA A 24 20.11 -4.99 -19.44
C ALA A 24 18.80 -5.37 -18.73
N LYS A 25 18.90 -5.68 -17.43
CA LYS A 25 17.77 -5.58 -16.51
C LYS A 25 17.54 -4.08 -16.25
N PRO A 26 16.30 -3.56 -16.21
CA PRO A 26 16.07 -2.26 -15.61
C PRO A 26 16.23 -2.43 -14.10
N PHE A 27 17.46 -2.26 -13.62
CA PHE A 27 17.69 -2.01 -12.20
C PHE A 27 17.22 -0.57 -11.94
N PHE A 28 16.14 -0.43 -11.17
CA PHE A 28 15.89 0.79 -10.42
C PHE A 28 16.98 0.89 -9.33
N HIS A 29 18.15 1.40 -9.72
CA HIS A 29 19.17 1.90 -8.80
C HIS A 29 19.11 3.41 -8.89
N VAL A 30 18.62 4.05 -7.83
CA VAL A 30 18.83 5.46 -7.60
C VAL A 30 20.28 5.58 -7.15
N ASP A 31 21.15 6.11 -8.02
CA ASP A 31 22.51 6.46 -7.62
C ASP A 31 22.45 7.56 -6.55
N VAL A 32 22.87 7.18 -5.34
CA VAL A 32 23.05 8.08 -4.21
C VAL A 32 24.28 8.93 -4.49
N VAL A 33 24.07 10.15 -4.98
CA VAL A 33 25.11 11.18 -4.96
C VAL A 33 25.01 11.90 -3.62
N GLU A 34 25.91 11.58 -2.69
CA GLU A 34 26.15 12.38 -1.49
C GLU A 34 26.63 13.78 -1.90
N ALA A 35 25.70 14.74 -1.88
CA ALA A 35 26.06 16.15 -1.94
C ALA A 35 26.59 16.59 -0.57
N VAL A 36 27.89 16.80 -0.51
CA VAL A 36 28.63 17.33 0.65
C VAL A 36 28.11 18.72 1.03
N GLY A 37 27.64 18.81 2.29
CA GLY A 37 27.60 19.99 3.17
C GLY A 37 27.62 21.39 2.56
N GLY A 38 26.44 22.00 2.49
CA GLY A 38 26.26 23.45 2.45
C GLY A 38 25.13 23.85 3.40
N SER A 39 25.47 24.28 4.60
CA SER A 39 24.53 24.81 5.60
C SER A 39 23.95 26.15 5.13
N GLY A 40 22.91 26.09 4.31
CA GLY A 40 22.06 27.22 3.96
C GLY A 40 20.66 26.99 4.52
N LEU A 41 20.39 27.54 5.71
CA LEU A 41 19.05 27.64 6.28
C LEU A 41 18.17 28.53 5.38
N PHE A 42 17.61 27.97 4.30
CA PHE A 42 16.47 28.55 3.64
C PHE A 42 15.25 28.33 4.53
N LYS A 43 14.97 29.31 5.38
CA LYS A 43 13.65 29.47 5.99
C LYS A 43 12.65 29.76 4.87
N ALA A 44 12.11 28.72 4.24
CA ALA A 44 10.92 28.86 3.43
C ALA A 44 9.82 29.43 4.33
N SER A 45 9.31 30.61 3.97
CA SER A 45 8.29 31.31 4.73
C SER A 45 7.05 30.40 4.88
N HIS A 46 6.40 30.45 6.04
CA HIS A 46 5.22 29.66 6.37
C HIS A 46 4.02 29.88 5.42
N HIS A 47 4.11 30.84 4.49
CA HIS A 47 3.03 31.29 3.60
C HIS A 47 3.10 30.75 2.16
N GLU A 48 4.14 30.02 1.77
CA GLU A 48 4.25 29.43 0.41
C GLU A 48 4.09 27.91 0.34
N ARG A 49 3.44 27.30 1.34
CA ARG A 49 2.90 25.94 1.18
C ARG A 49 1.69 26.01 0.26
N ARG A 50 1.92 26.07 -1.06
CA ARG A 50 0.84 25.99 -2.05
C ARG A 50 -0.08 24.83 -1.69
N LYS A 51 -1.37 25.13 -1.46
CA LYS A 51 -2.43 24.10 -1.39
C LYS A 51 -2.24 23.16 -2.58
N MET A 52 -2.41 21.85 -2.37
CA MET A 52 -2.53 20.94 -3.50
C MET A 52 -3.67 21.42 -4.39
N TRP A 53 -3.51 21.20 -5.68
CA TRP A 53 -4.52 21.56 -6.66
C TRP A 53 -5.79 20.73 -6.45
N SER A 54 -6.92 21.36 -6.75
CA SER A 54 -8.26 20.79 -6.58
C SER A 54 -9.02 20.65 -7.89
N ASN A 55 -8.51 21.27 -8.96
CA ASN A 55 -9.13 21.28 -10.28
C ASN A 55 -8.09 21.10 -11.40
N LYS A 56 -8.61 20.78 -12.59
CA LYS A 56 -7.82 20.48 -13.77
C LYS A 56 -6.88 21.63 -14.17
N SER A 57 -7.35 22.88 -14.11
CA SER A 57 -6.56 24.04 -14.54
C SER A 57 -5.33 24.26 -13.65
N GLU A 58 -5.48 24.07 -12.34
CA GLU A 58 -4.38 24.16 -11.39
C GLU A 58 -3.36 23.05 -11.61
N LEU A 59 -3.82 21.80 -11.76
CA LEU A 59 -2.96 20.65 -12.06
C LEU A 59 -2.20 20.86 -13.36
N GLU A 60 -2.89 21.24 -14.43
CA GLU A 60 -2.27 21.49 -15.73
C GLU A 60 -1.20 22.59 -15.63
N SER A 61 -1.45 23.66 -14.87
CA SER A 61 -0.47 24.72 -14.63
C SER A 61 0.80 24.18 -13.96
N GLU A 62 0.67 23.34 -12.93
CA GLU A 62 1.81 22.73 -12.25
C GLU A 62 2.58 21.75 -13.15
N LEU A 63 1.87 20.95 -13.96
CA LEU A 63 2.49 20.04 -14.93
C LEU A 63 3.25 20.82 -16.02
N ARG A 64 2.71 21.95 -16.52
CA ARG A 64 3.41 22.81 -17.48
C ARG A 64 4.69 23.41 -16.89
N LYS A 65 4.67 23.83 -15.62
CA LYS A 65 5.87 24.33 -14.90
C LYS A 65 6.94 23.24 -14.75
N ALA A 66 6.54 21.98 -14.68
CA ALA A 66 7.45 20.84 -14.67
C ALA A 66 8.01 20.47 -16.06
N GLY A 67 7.72 21.26 -17.11
CA GLY A 67 8.27 21.04 -18.45
C GLY A 67 7.51 20.01 -19.30
N LEU A 68 6.30 19.60 -18.89
CA LEU A 68 5.53 18.56 -19.60
C LEU A 68 4.84 19.07 -20.87
N GLY A 69 4.90 20.37 -21.17
CA GLY A 69 4.43 20.92 -22.44
C GLY A 69 2.99 20.53 -22.78
N GLU A 70 2.80 19.90 -23.94
CA GLU A 70 1.48 19.40 -24.39
C GLU A 70 0.94 18.24 -23.53
N TRP A 71 1.80 17.47 -22.87
CA TRP A 71 1.39 16.34 -22.01
C TRP A 71 0.67 16.79 -20.75
N ALA A 72 0.88 18.03 -20.32
CA ALA A 72 0.22 18.59 -19.15
C ALA A 72 -1.31 18.49 -19.25
N THR A 73 -1.89 18.80 -20.41
CA THR A 73 -3.33 18.71 -20.61
C THR A 73 -3.80 17.26 -20.57
N LYS A 74 -3.11 16.34 -21.27
CA LYS A 74 -3.48 14.91 -21.31
C LYS A 74 -3.41 14.26 -19.92
N LEU A 75 -2.38 14.58 -19.14
CA LEU A 75 -2.21 14.08 -17.77
C LEU A 75 -3.26 14.68 -16.81
N ALA A 76 -3.60 15.96 -16.98
CA ALA A 76 -4.65 16.61 -16.20
C ALA A 76 -6.05 16.08 -16.56
N ASP A 77 -6.29 15.71 -17.82
CA ASP A 77 -7.51 15.04 -18.27
C ASP A 77 -7.64 13.61 -17.74
N ALA A 78 -6.52 12.91 -17.59
CA ALA A 78 -6.48 11.58 -17.01
C ALA A 78 -6.57 11.59 -15.48
N ALA A 79 -6.49 12.75 -14.83
CA ALA A 79 -6.47 12.83 -13.37
C ALA A 79 -7.79 12.36 -12.74
N ARG A 80 -7.70 11.78 -11.55
CA ARG A 80 -8.86 11.27 -10.80
C ARG A 80 -9.01 12.02 -9.49
N GLN A 81 -10.25 12.32 -9.13
CA GLN A 81 -10.54 12.86 -7.81
C GLN A 81 -10.30 11.81 -6.73
N CYS A 82 -9.64 12.20 -5.65
CA CYS A 82 -9.42 11.37 -4.49
C CYS A 82 -9.50 12.18 -3.20
N VAL A 83 -9.63 11.47 -2.09
CA VAL A 83 -9.52 12.04 -0.75
C VAL A 83 -8.39 11.32 -0.03
N ILE A 84 -7.34 12.06 0.30
CA ILE A 84 -6.28 11.59 1.18
C ILE A 84 -6.80 11.61 2.62
N LEU A 85 -6.56 10.53 3.35
CA LEU A 85 -6.95 10.35 4.74
C LEU A 85 -5.75 10.62 5.63
N LEU A 86 -5.64 11.84 6.17
CA LEU A 86 -4.51 12.24 7.00
C LEU A 86 -4.67 11.69 8.43
N PRO A 87 -3.80 10.78 8.90
CA PRO A 87 -3.97 10.20 10.23
C PRO A 87 -3.62 11.23 11.31
N GLY A 88 -4.59 11.50 12.19
CA GLY A 88 -4.49 12.38 13.35
C GLY A 88 -3.95 11.66 14.61
N PRO A 89 -4.10 12.25 15.80
CA PRO A 89 -3.64 11.64 17.04
C PRO A 89 -4.33 10.29 17.32
N THR A 90 -3.65 9.47 18.13
CA THR A 90 -4.23 8.23 18.67
C THR A 90 -5.24 8.56 19.76
N GLU A 91 -6.50 8.64 19.38
CA GLU A 91 -7.62 8.81 20.32
C GLU A 91 -8.12 7.43 20.74
N GLN A 92 -7.94 7.07 22.01
CA GLN A 92 -8.40 5.77 22.53
C GLN A 92 -9.90 5.78 22.85
N GLY A 93 -10.60 4.73 22.43
CA GLY A 93 -11.90 4.33 22.97
C GLY A 93 -13.02 5.39 22.86
N ALA A 94 -13.66 5.72 23.98
CA ALA A 94 -14.88 6.53 24.07
C ALA A 94 -14.72 8.02 23.69
N ALA A 95 -13.49 8.50 23.45
CA ALA A 95 -13.25 9.91 23.10
C ALA A 95 -13.65 10.24 21.65
N ALA A 96 -13.55 9.27 20.73
CA ALA A 96 -13.85 9.51 19.33
C ALA A 96 -15.35 9.32 19.04
N PRO A 97 -16.03 10.27 18.35
CA PRO A 97 -17.46 10.20 18.05
C PRO A 97 -17.84 8.90 17.36
N VAL A 98 -18.95 8.28 17.75
CA VAL A 98 -19.49 7.09 17.05
C VAL A 98 -19.70 7.44 15.57
N GLY A 99 -19.27 6.56 14.68
CA GLY A 99 -19.32 6.75 13.24
C GLY A 99 -18.16 7.55 12.64
N ALA A 100 -17.36 8.28 13.42
CA ALA A 100 -16.27 9.07 12.82
C ALA A 100 -15.23 8.20 12.08
N SER A 101 -14.68 8.75 10.99
CA SER A 101 -13.65 8.09 10.19
C SER A 101 -12.36 7.84 10.99
N ARG A 102 -11.84 6.61 10.96
CA ARG A 102 -10.66 6.20 11.74
C ARG A 102 -9.95 4.97 11.19
N LEU A 103 -8.69 4.77 11.60
CA LEU A 103 -7.97 3.51 11.53
C LEU A 103 -8.02 2.81 12.88
N GLY A 104 -8.04 1.47 12.90
CA GLY A 104 -7.83 0.63 14.08
C GLY A 104 -8.75 0.89 15.28
N GLY A 105 -8.49 0.20 16.39
CA GLY A 105 -9.23 0.33 17.64
C GLY A 105 -10.50 -0.52 17.67
N GLU A 106 -11.62 0.11 18.05
CA GLU A 106 -12.94 -0.51 18.17
C GLU A 106 -13.86 0.05 17.07
N PRO A 107 -14.45 -0.81 16.22
CA PRO A 107 -15.38 -0.40 15.17
C PRO A 107 -16.75 -0.01 15.72
N ASP A 108 -17.47 0.84 14.99
CA ASP A 108 -18.88 1.15 15.26
C ASP A 108 -19.76 0.36 14.28
N LEU A 109 -20.31 -0.78 14.73
CA LEU A 109 -21.07 -1.71 13.90
C LEU A 109 -22.58 -1.60 14.14
N PRO A 110 -23.41 -1.96 13.14
CA PRO A 110 -24.82 -2.22 13.37
C PRO A 110 -25.06 -3.24 14.52
N PRO A 111 -26.17 -3.13 15.27
CA PRO A 111 -26.44 -4.01 16.42
C PRO A 111 -26.58 -5.50 16.07
N ASP A 112 -26.99 -5.78 14.84
CA ASP A 112 -27.26 -7.11 14.26
C ASP A 112 -26.07 -7.70 13.49
N VAL A 113 -24.99 -6.94 13.32
CA VAL A 113 -23.77 -7.40 12.67
C VAL A 113 -22.77 -7.90 13.71
N ASP A 114 -22.48 -9.20 13.65
CA ASP A 114 -21.42 -9.83 14.42
C ASP A 114 -20.02 -9.38 13.97
N TRP A 115 -19.03 -9.57 14.84
CA TRP A 115 -17.63 -9.32 14.48
C TRP A 115 -17.20 -10.21 13.30
N PRO A 116 -16.68 -9.65 12.19
CA PRO A 116 -16.32 -10.45 11.02
C PRO A 116 -15.22 -11.50 11.32
N THR A 117 -15.43 -12.72 10.84
CA THR A 117 -14.48 -13.82 10.99
C THR A 117 -14.10 -14.41 9.64
N ARG A 118 -12.91 -15.00 9.56
CA ARG A 118 -12.51 -15.88 8.45
C ARG A 118 -12.67 -17.35 8.82
N PRO A 119 -12.92 -18.24 7.85
CA PRO A 119 -12.88 -19.68 8.09
C PRO A 119 -11.46 -20.17 8.43
N PRO A 120 -11.33 -21.44 8.88
CA PRO A 120 -10.05 -22.12 8.92
C PRO A 120 -9.36 -22.10 7.55
N LEU A 121 -8.05 -21.85 7.54
CA LEU A 121 -7.27 -21.93 6.32
C LEU A 121 -7.03 -23.39 5.97
N ARG A 122 -7.24 -23.75 4.69
CA ARG A 122 -6.93 -25.11 4.22
C ARG A 122 -5.43 -25.34 4.36
N ARG A 123 -5.05 -26.50 4.92
CA ARG A 123 -3.65 -26.93 4.96
C ARG A 123 -3.13 -27.06 3.53
N GLU A 124 -2.21 -26.19 3.13
CA GLU A 124 -1.35 -26.50 1.98
C GLU A 124 -0.46 -27.70 2.33
N ARG A 125 -0.50 -28.71 1.47
CA ARG A 125 0.24 -29.96 1.62
C ARG A 125 1.71 -29.71 1.28
N GLY A 126 2.47 -29.07 2.19
CA GLY A 126 3.89 -28.80 1.94
C GLY A 126 4.56 -27.74 2.81
N ASP A 127 3.83 -26.99 3.63
CA ASP A 127 4.39 -25.86 4.39
C ASP A 127 5.19 -26.33 5.63
N ARG A 128 6.33 -27.00 5.39
CA ARG A 128 7.40 -27.15 6.38
C ARG A 128 8.11 -25.81 6.48
N GLN A 129 7.54 -24.88 7.25
CA GLN A 129 8.27 -23.68 7.64
C GLN A 129 9.43 -24.08 8.56
N SER A 130 10.62 -24.25 7.98
CA SER A 130 11.89 -24.23 8.71
C SER A 130 12.19 -22.78 9.11
N MET A 131 12.89 -22.56 10.23
CA MET A 131 13.40 -21.24 10.61
C MET A 131 13.97 -20.52 9.37
N PRO A 132 13.50 -19.30 9.04
CA PRO A 132 14.03 -18.59 7.89
C PRO A 132 15.55 -18.46 8.04
N ALA A 133 16.27 -18.87 7.00
CA ALA A 133 17.70 -18.57 6.87
C ALA A 133 17.99 -17.07 6.91
N ARG A 134 16.98 -16.18 6.94
CA ARG A 134 17.13 -14.73 7.13
C ARG A 134 17.55 -14.30 8.54
N VAL A 135 17.56 -15.21 9.54
CA VAL A 135 18.30 -15.02 10.80
C VAL A 135 19.75 -15.55 10.70
N LEU A 136 20.16 -16.09 9.54
CA LEU A 136 21.54 -16.56 9.30
C LEU A 136 22.39 -15.46 8.68
N PHE A 137 23.16 -14.82 9.55
CA PHE A 137 24.46 -14.27 9.17
C PHE A 137 25.33 -15.36 8.53
N GLY A 138 26.13 -14.95 7.53
CA GLY A 138 26.93 -15.81 6.67
C GLY A 138 27.81 -16.85 7.39
N ALA A 139 28.06 -17.95 6.68
CA ALA A 139 28.72 -19.16 7.15
C ALA A 139 30.09 -18.91 7.84
N SER A 140 30.08 -18.79 9.17
CA SER A 140 31.27 -18.67 10.01
C SER A 140 31.25 -19.65 11.19
N HIS A 141 32.39 -20.28 11.47
CA HIS A 141 32.60 -21.32 12.48
C HIS A 141 32.19 -20.93 13.94
N TRP A 142 32.14 -19.64 14.27
CA TRP A 142 31.63 -19.14 15.56
C TRP A 142 30.13 -19.44 15.80
N LEU A 143 29.34 -19.64 14.75
CA LEU A 143 27.91 -19.93 14.82
C LEU A 143 27.57 -21.28 15.48
N HIS A 144 28.47 -22.27 15.43
CA HIS A 144 28.25 -23.56 16.11
C HIS A 144 28.26 -23.43 17.65
N ARG A 145 29.07 -22.50 18.19
CA ARG A 145 29.11 -22.20 19.62
C ARG A 145 27.89 -21.38 20.06
N PHE A 146 27.43 -20.46 19.21
CA PHE A 146 26.21 -19.69 19.45
C PHE A 146 24.95 -20.58 19.42
N ARG A 147 24.86 -21.51 18.47
CA ARG A 147 23.76 -22.50 18.37
C ARG A 147 23.65 -23.47 19.55
N ARG A 148 24.73 -23.66 20.32
CA ARG A 148 24.75 -24.46 21.56
C ARG A 148 24.55 -23.63 22.83
N SER A 149 24.31 -22.32 22.70
CA SER A 149 24.10 -21.45 23.84
C SER A 149 22.68 -21.59 24.42
N PRO A 150 22.49 -21.39 25.74
CA PRO A 150 21.16 -21.31 26.34
C PRO A 150 20.30 -20.15 25.79
N ALA A 151 20.92 -19.10 25.25
CA ALA A 151 20.22 -18.00 24.60
C ALA A 151 19.59 -18.45 23.28
N TRP A 152 20.34 -19.17 22.45
CA TRP A 152 19.82 -19.73 21.20
C TRP A 152 18.73 -20.78 21.44
N ALA A 153 18.90 -21.65 22.45
CA ALA A 153 17.86 -22.61 22.83
C ALA A 153 16.55 -21.92 23.23
N ARG A 154 16.62 -20.84 24.03
CA ARG A 154 15.44 -20.04 24.40
C ARG A 154 14.80 -19.34 23.20
N ALA A 155 15.61 -18.74 22.32
CA ALA A 155 15.11 -18.09 21.11
C ALA A 155 14.43 -19.09 20.16
N SER A 156 15.03 -20.27 19.98
CA SER A 156 14.47 -21.35 19.15
C SER A 156 13.15 -21.87 19.72
N GLN A 157 13.08 -22.12 21.03
CA GLN A 157 11.83 -22.52 21.69
C GLN A 157 10.75 -21.44 21.62
N ALA A 158 11.12 -20.16 21.75
CA ALA A 158 10.19 -19.06 21.61
C ALA A 158 9.61 -18.99 20.19
N TRP A 159 10.47 -19.11 19.18
CA TRP A 159 10.05 -19.17 17.77
C TRP A 159 9.16 -20.39 17.51
N GLU A 160 9.50 -21.58 17.98
CA GLU A 160 8.67 -22.78 17.81
C GLU A 160 7.27 -22.63 18.41
N ARG A 161 7.17 -22.03 19.60
CA ARG A 161 5.89 -21.73 20.27
C ARG A 161 5.05 -20.74 19.45
N GLU A 162 5.67 -19.72 18.90
CA GLU A 162 5.02 -18.73 18.04
C GLU A 162 4.49 -19.37 16.76
N GLN A 163 5.31 -20.19 16.08
CA GLN A 163 4.90 -20.97 14.91
C GLN A 163 3.76 -21.94 15.24
N GLN A 164 3.78 -22.55 16.43
CA GLN A 164 2.69 -23.43 16.88
C GLN A 164 1.40 -22.64 17.12
N ALA A 165 1.48 -21.45 17.72
CA ALA A 165 0.33 -20.57 17.91
C ALA A 165 -0.26 -20.14 16.56
N GLN A 166 0.58 -19.74 15.59
CA GLN A 166 0.17 -19.41 14.22
C GLN A 166 -0.52 -20.61 13.53
N ARG A 167 0.04 -21.82 13.61
CA ARG A 167 -0.59 -23.02 13.05
C ARG A 167 -1.96 -23.30 13.66
N GLN A 168 -2.07 -23.27 15.00
CA GLN A 168 -3.35 -23.47 15.69
C GLN A 168 -4.37 -22.39 15.34
N ARG A 169 -3.93 -21.15 15.09
CA ARG A 169 -4.77 -20.06 14.61
C ARG A 169 -5.34 -20.36 13.23
N ARG A 170 -4.49 -20.80 12.30
CA ARG A 170 -4.87 -21.12 10.92
C ARG A 170 -5.84 -22.30 10.84
N GLU A 171 -5.75 -23.27 11.75
CA GLU A 171 -6.61 -24.48 11.77
C GLU A 171 -8.05 -24.23 12.25
N ARG A 172 -8.41 -23.00 12.63
CA ARG A 172 -9.74 -22.65 13.15
C ARG A 172 -10.26 -21.34 12.55
N ALA A 173 -11.55 -21.08 12.72
CA ALA A 173 -12.11 -19.77 12.42
C ALA A 173 -11.44 -18.71 13.30
N TRP A 174 -11.16 -17.54 12.73
CA TRP A 174 -10.44 -16.47 13.42
C TRP A 174 -11.09 -15.10 13.18
N PRO A 175 -11.25 -14.26 14.23
CA PRO A 175 -11.74 -12.90 14.07
C PRO A 175 -10.79 -12.05 13.22
N LEU A 176 -11.33 -11.29 12.28
CA LEU A 176 -10.54 -10.38 11.45
C LEU A 176 -10.21 -9.10 12.23
N SER A 177 -9.05 -8.51 11.95
CA SER A 177 -8.61 -7.26 12.56
C SER A 177 -9.42 -6.09 12.00
N PHE A 178 -9.86 -5.17 12.85
CA PHE A 178 -10.51 -3.94 12.39
C PHE A 178 -9.48 -2.99 11.80
N VAL A 179 -9.54 -2.73 10.49
CA VAL A 179 -8.57 -1.91 9.77
C VAL A 179 -9.02 -0.45 9.76
N ALA A 180 -10.20 -0.16 9.21
CA ALA A 180 -10.65 1.21 9.02
C ALA A 180 -12.17 1.31 9.00
N GLN A 181 -12.67 2.48 9.39
CA GLN A 181 -14.05 2.91 9.24
C GLN A 181 -14.04 4.27 8.55
N ILE A 182 -14.84 4.43 7.50
CA ILE A 182 -14.85 5.60 6.63
C ILE A 182 -16.29 6.08 6.48
N ASP A 183 -16.56 7.32 6.87
CA ASP A 183 -17.83 8.01 6.64
C ASP A 183 -17.79 8.75 5.30
N PHE A 184 -18.64 8.33 4.35
CA PHE A 184 -18.68 8.99 3.05
C PHE A 184 -19.23 10.42 3.11
N ALA A 185 -20.08 10.75 4.09
CA ALA A 185 -20.56 12.12 4.24
C ALA A 185 -19.40 13.09 4.57
N ASP A 186 -18.47 12.67 5.42
CA ASP A 186 -17.26 13.44 5.75
C ASP A 186 -16.36 13.65 4.52
N LEU A 187 -16.25 12.64 3.65
CA LEU A 187 -15.47 12.76 2.42
C LEU A 187 -16.13 13.72 1.43
N HIS A 188 -17.44 13.58 1.22
CA HIS A 188 -18.21 14.43 0.32
C HIS A 188 -18.29 15.89 0.78
N ALA A 189 -18.14 16.15 2.08
CA ALA A 189 -18.05 17.49 2.63
C ALA A 189 -16.79 18.24 2.19
N VAL A 190 -15.67 17.54 1.94
CA VAL A 190 -14.44 18.16 1.41
C VAL A 190 -14.32 18.04 -0.11
N HIS A 191 -14.88 16.99 -0.70
CA HIS A 191 -14.72 16.71 -2.12
C HIS A 191 -15.80 15.76 -2.68
N ALA A 192 -16.41 16.13 -3.80
CA ALA A 192 -17.36 15.26 -4.48
C ALA A 192 -16.63 14.09 -5.17
N LEU A 193 -16.71 12.89 -4.57
CA LEU A 193 -16.18 11.67 -5.15
C LEU A 193 -17.18 11.06 -6.15
N HIS A 194 -16.86 11.12 -7.44
CA HIS A 194 -17.72 10.56 -8.48
C HIS A 194 -17.84 9.03 -8.36
N GLY A 195 -19.07 8.52 -8.38
CA GLY A 195 -19.34 7.08 -8.32
C GLY A 195 -19.32 6.47 -6.91
N PHE A 196 -19.08 7.28 -5.88
CA PHE A 196 -19.21 6.90 -4.47
C PHE A 196 -20.57 7.32 -3.92
N PRO A 197 -21.12 6.60 -2.92
CA PRO A 197 -22.37 7.01 -2.28
C PRO A 197 -22.17 8.32 -1.51
N PRO A 198 -23.18 9.21 -1.48
CA PRO A 198 -23.06 10.52 -0.82
C PRO A 198 -23.01 10.43 0.71
N ALA A 199 -23.41 9.29 1.27
CA ALA A 199 -23.48 9.02 2.70
C ALA A 199 -23.33 7.51 2.96
N GLY A 200 -23.32 7.15 4.24
CA GLY A 200 -23.10 5.78 4.68
C GLY A 200 -21.64 5.54 5.02
N ARG A 201 -21.38 4.36 5.57
CA ARG A 201 -20.13 4.04 6.24
C ARG A 201 -19.58 2.71 5.79
N LEU A 202 -18.33 2.75 5.36
CA LEU A 202 -17.56 1.58 4.97
C LEU A 202 -16.66 1.17 6.13
N LEU A 203 -16.74 -0.09 6.54
CA LEU A 203 -15.81 -0.69 7.48
C LEU A 203 -15.04 -1.81 6.80
N LEU A 204 -13.72 -1.81 6.96
CA LEU A 204 -12.82 -2.84 6.46
C LEU A 204 -12.24 -3.62 7.64
N PHE A 205 -12.35 -4.95 7.54
CA PHE A 205 -11.69 -5.91 8.41
C PHE A 205 -10.75 -6.78 7.58
N CYS A 206 -9.56 -7.09 8.09
CA CYS A 206 -8.57 -7.91 7.38
C CYS A 206 -7.74 -8.72 8.38
N ASP A 207 -7.33 -9.94 8.01
CA ASP A 207 -6.34 -10.68 8.79
C ASP A 207 -5.00 -9.94 8.67
N GLY A 208 -4.37 -9.60 9.79
CA GLY A 208 -3.12 -8.85 9.79
C GLY A 208 -1.86 -9.68 9.56
N VAL A 209 -2.01 -10.99 9.32
CA VAL A 209 -0.90 -11.91 9.09
C VAL A 209 -1.12 -12.74 7.83
N ASP A 210 -2.29 -13.36 7.72
CA ASP A 210 -2.69 -14.14 6.54
C ASP A 210 -3.33 -13.18 5.53
N LEU A 211 -2.53 -12.29 4.96
CA LEU A 211 -3.02 -11.20 4.09
C LEU A 211 -3.66 -11.73 2.79
N PRO A 212 -4.61 -10.99 2.20
CA PRO A 212 -5.19 -11.33 0.91
C PRO A 212 -4.27 -10.88 -0.24
N TRP A 213 -3.44 -11.77 -0.78
CA TRP A 213 -2.54 -11.48 -1.91
C TRP A 213 -3.26 -11.43 -3.27
N GLY A 214 -4.59 -11.54 -3.23
CA GLY A 214 -5.49 -11.32 -4.35
C GLY A 214 -6.17 -12.59 -4.85
N ALA A 215 -5.73 -13.79 -4.47
CA ALA A 215 -6.39 -15.02 -4.88
C ALA A 215 -7.83 -15.12 -4.34
N ALA A 216 -8.69 -15.85 -5.05
CA ALA A 216 -10.11 -15.92 -4.74
C ALA A 216 -10.41 -16.55 -3.37
N ASP A 217 -9.63 -17.56 -2.97
CA ASP A 217 -9.75 -18.19 -1.65
C ASP A 217 -9.27 -17.28 -0.51
N GLU A 218 -8.35 -16.37 -0.81
CA GLU A 218 -7.83 -15.38 0.14
C GLU A 218 -8.80 -14.21 0.36
N GLN A 219 -9.83 -14.01 -0.48
CA GLN A 219 -10.89 -13.03 -0.21
C GLN A 219 -11.66 -13.36 1.08
N ALA A 220 -11.53 -14.57 1.61
CA ALA A 220 -12.03 -14.92 2.93
C ALA A 220 -11.28 -14.20 4.08
N HIS A 221 -10.07 -13.67 3.83
CA HIS A 221 -9.21 -13.04 4.82
C HIS A 221 -9.54 -11.55 5.04
N ALA A 222 -10.44 -10.98 4.24
CA ALA A 222 -10.94 -9.63 4.43
C ALA A 222 -12.47 -9.60 4.38
N ARG A 223 -13.08 -8.66 5.09
CA ARG A 223 -14.52 -8.44 5.09
C ARG A 223 -14.80 -6.95 5.05
N VAL A 224 -15.77 -6.60 4.21
CA VAL A 224 -16.28 -5.25 4.07
C VAL A 224 -17.69 -5.23 4.63
N VAL A 225 -17.97 -4.25 5.49
CA VAL A 225 -19.33 -3.96 5.96
C VAL A 225 -19.67 -2.56 5.48
N PHE A 226 -20.80 -2.42 4.79
CA PHE A 226 -21.36 -1.12 4.45
C PHE A 226 -22.69 -0.94 5.18
N THR A 227 -22.89 0.23 5.77
CA THR A 227 -24.14 0.56 6.47
C THR A 227 -24.52 2.01 6.24
N GLU A 228 -25.82 2.24 6.06
CA GLU A 228 -26.41 3.58 5.96
C GLU A 228 -27.02 4.04 7.29
N LEU A 229 -26.87 3.24 8.35
CA LEU A 229 -27.35 3.64 9.68
C LEU A 229 -26.65 4.92 10.13
N PRO A 230 -27.41 5.86 10.72
CA PRO A 230 -26.81 7.05 11.30
C PRO A 230 -26.02 6.68 12.57
N PRO A 231 -25.13 7.55 13.06
CA PRO A 231 -24.28 7.27 14.23
C PRO A 231 -25.03 6.74 15.47
N GLU A 232 -26.26 7.19 15.70
CA GLU A 232 -27.09 6.79 16.84
C GLU A 232 -27.58 5.34 16.73
N GLY A 233 -27.60 4.79 15.51
CA GLY A 233 -27.93 3.40 15.22
C GLY A 233 -26.73 2.46 15.32
N LEU A 234 -25.51 2.96 15.54
CA LEU A 234 -24.28 2.17 15.61
C LEU A 234 -23.87 1.89 17.06
N GLN A 235 -23.19 0.77 17.27
CA GLN A 235 -22.65 0.36 18.56
C GLN A 235 -21.16 0.09 18.46
N ARG A 236 -20.38 0.72 19.34
CA ARG A 236 -18.95 0.45 19.47
C ARG A 236 -18.74 -0.99 19.96
N ARG A 237 -18.05 -1.80 19.17
CA ARG A 237 -17.77 -3.21 19.51
C ARG A 237 -16.38 -3.35 20.11
N ARG A 238 -16.32 -3.95 21.30
CA ARG A 238 -15.06 -4.33 21.93
C ARG A 238 -14.34 -5.38 21.10
N GLN A 239 -13.02 -5.37 21.17
CA GLN A 239 -12.19 -6.34 20.48
C GLN A 239 -12.50 -7.78 20.93
N PRO A 240 -12.36 -8.78 20.03
CA PRO A 240 -12.57 -10.18 20.36
C PRO A 240 -11.64 -10.66 21.49
N PRO A 241 -12.15 -11.45 22.45
CA PRO A 241 -11.32 -11.99 23.54
C PRO A 241 -10.17 -12.89 23.05
N GLU A 242 -10.26 -13.43 21.84
CA GLU A 242 -9.20 -14.19 21.18
C GLU A 242 -7.90 -13.41 21.05
N PHE A 243 -7.97 -12.08 20.89
CA PHE A 243 -6.80 -11.21 20.74
C PHE A 243 -6.04 -11.03 22.06
N GLU A 244 -6.71 -11.23 23.19
CA GLU A 244 -6.12 -11.14 24.54
C GLU A 244 -5.63 -12.50 25.08
N ALA A 245 -5.80 -13.59 24.32
CA ALA A 245 -5.40 -14.91 24.77
C ALA A 245 -3.87 -15.00 24.92
N ALA A 246 -3.41 -15.49 26.08
CA ALA A 246 -1.98 -15.56 26.43
C ALA A 246 -1.09 -16.22 25.36
N ARG A 247 -1.65 -17.20 24.62
CA ARG A 247 -0.94 -17.91 23.53
C ARG A 247 -0.61 -17.05 22.31
N VAL A 248 -1.35 -15.97 22.07
CA VAL A 248 -1.14 -15.03 20.95
C VAL A 248 -0.73 -13.64 21.43
N ALA A 249 -0.45 -13.48 22.73
CA ALA A 249 -0.12 -12.17 23.32
C ALA A 249 1.06 -11.47 22.62
N LYS A 250 2.02 -12.22 22.08
CA LYS A 250 3.14 -11.66 21.30
C LYS A 250 2.77 -11.19 19.89
N LEU A 251 1.68 -11.72 19.35
CA LEU A 251 1.16 -11.41 18.04
C LEU A 251 0.02 -10.38 18.12
N ARG A 252 -0.30 -9.89 19.32
CA ARG A 252 -1.45 -8.99 19.54
C ARG A 252 -1.38 -7.76 18.64
N ASP A 253 -0.19 -7.18 18.48
CA ASP A 253 0.02 -6.02 17.62
C ASP A 253 -0.19 -6.34 16.13
N GLU A 254 -0.20 -7.62 15.74
CA GLU A 254 -0.53 -8.06 14.37
C GLU A 254 -2.05 -8.13 14.11
N PHE A 255 -2.91 -8.03 15.14
CA PHE A 255 -4.37 -8.10 14.96
C PHE A 255 -5.19 -7.02 15.67
N ALA A 256 -4.65 -6.42 16.73
CA ALA A 256 -5.30 -5.38 17.51
C ALA A 256 -4.68 -4.01 17.19
N PHE A 257 -5.04 -3.46 16.02
CA PHE A 257 -4.51 -2.17 15.58
C PHE A 257 -4.95 -1.02 16.49
N LYS A 258 -4.06 -0.04 16.65
CA LYS A 258 -4.25 1.13 17.49
C LYS A 258 -5.09 2.18 16.76
N PRO A 259 -5.98 2.90 17.47
CA PRO A 259 -6.84 3.87 16.83
C PRO A 259 -6.08 5.09 16.33
N ARG A 260 -6.50 5.65 15.19
CA ARG A 260 -6.05 6.94 14.65
C ARG A 260 -7.26 7.66 14.05
N SER A 261 -7.53 8.89 14.45
CA SER A 261 -8.53 9.70 13.74
C SER A 261 -8.09 9.97 12.31
N LEU A 262 -9.03 10.12 11.37
CA LEU A 262 -8.71 10.45 9.98
C LEU A 262 -9.30 11.79 9.61
N ARG A 263 -8.48 12.68 9.05
CA ARG A 263 -8.93 13.96 8.50
C ARG A 263 -8.90 13.91 6.98
N PRO A 264 -10.05 14.09 6.29
CA PRO A 264 -10.09 14.04 4.84
C PRO A 264 -9.43 15.28 4.22
N PHE A 265 -8.72 15.08 3.13
CA PHE A 265 -8.07 16.13 2.33
C PHE A 265 -8.28 15.86 0.83
N ALA A 266 -8.99 16.77 0.18
CA ALA A 266 -9.32 16.69 -1.25
C ALA A 266 -8.08 16.83 -2.14
N TRP A 267 -7.98 16.00 -3.18
CA TRP A 267 -6.94 16.13 -4.20
C TRP A 267 -7.38 15.60 -5.56
N LEU A 268 -7.01 16.32 -6.63
CA LEU A 268 -7.14 15.81 -8.00
C LEU A 268 -5.83 15.10 -8.39
N GLN A 269 -5.76 13.79 -8.21
CA GLN A 269 -4.54 13.02 -8.40
C GLN A 269 -4.22 12.81 -9.89
N PRO A 270 -3.05 13.24 -10.40
CA PRO A 270 -2.60 12.84 -11.73
C PRO A 270 -2.24 11.35 -11.74
N PRO A 271 -2.25 10.66 -12.90
CA PRO A 271 -2.02 9.22 -12.96
C PRO A 271 -0.58 8.85 -12.57
N PRO A 272 -0.33 8.03 -11.52
CA PRO A 272 1.00 7.53 -11.20
C PRO A 272 1.64 6.79 -12.39
N LEU A 273 2.97 6.75 -12.47
CA LEU A 273 3.71 6.08 -13.56
C LEU A 273 3.31 4.60 -13.74
N GLY A 274 2.96 3.91 -12.65
CA GLY A 274 2.50 2.51 -12.66
C GLY A 274 0.99 2.33 -12.85
N SER A 275 0.21 3.40 -13.03
CA SER A 275 -1.24 3.28 -13.21
C SER A 275 -1.62 2.78 -14.61
N PRO A 276 -2.75 2.05 -14.77
CA PRO A 276 -3.23 1.64 -16.08
C PRO A 276 -3.41 2.81 -17.06
N GLU A 277 -3.86 3.96 -16.54
CA GLU A 277 -4.06 5.20 -17.29
C GLU A 277 -2.77 5.74 -17.88
N PHE A 278 -1.71 5.85 -17.07
CA PHE A 278 -0.42 6.31 -17.57
C PHE A 278 0.20 5.32 -18.55
N ILE A 279 0.17 4.01 -18.22
CA ILE A 279 0.72 2.97 -19.09
C ILE A 279 0.05 3.02 -20.47
N HIS A 280 -1.27 3.21 -20.52
CA HIS A 280 -1.99 3.35 -21.78
C HIS A 280 -1.62 4.65 -22.52
N LEU A 281 -1.59 5.79 -21.84
CA LEU A 281 -1.19 7.07 -22.43
C LEU A 281 0.21 6.99 -23.06
N ALA A 282 1.16 6.38 -22.36
CA ALA A 282 2.52 6.18 -22.84
C ALA A 282 2.56 5.22 -24.05
N ALA A 283 1.76 4.15 -24.02
CA ALA A 283 1.67 3.16 -25.10
C ALA A 283 1.05 3.71 -26.39
N GLU A 284 0.12 4.68 -26.31
CA GLU A 284 -0.43 5.39 -27.47
C GLU A 284 0.61 6.34 -28.11
N HIS A 285 1.63 6.74 -27.35
CA HIS A 285 2.62 7.72 -27.75
C HIS A 285 4.07 7.27 -27.45
N PRO A 286 4.49 6.10 -27.95
CA PRO A 286 5.73 5.45 -27.51
C PRO A 286 6.99 6.24 -27.86
N ARG A 287 6.95 7.06 -28.92
CA ARG A 287 8.06 7.93 -29.28
C ARG A 287 8.27 9.04 -28.25
N ALA A 288 7.20 9.68 -27.79
CA ALA A 288 7.27 10.81 -26.86
C ALA A 288 7.64 10.40 -25.42
N TRP A 289 7.36 9.15 -25.06
CA TRP A 289 7.65 8.57 -23.75
C TRP A 289 8.82 7.57 -23.78
N ALA A 290 9.60 7.56 -24.87
CA ALA A 290 10.82 6.76 -24.94
C ALA A 290 11.84 7.24 -23.89
N ALA A 291 12.72 6.36 -23.43
CA ALA A 291 13.73 6.68 -22.41
C ALA A 291 14.70 7.81 -22.81
N THR A 292 14.82 8.10 -24.10
CA THR A 292 15.64 9.19 -24.65
C THR A 292 14.92 10.54 -24.70
N GLU A 293 13.60 10.56 -24.51
CA GLU A 293 12.79 11.77 -24.56
C GLU A 293 12.63 12.41 -23.18
N PRO A 294 12.46 13.74 -23.09
CA PRO A 294 12.40 14.46 -21.83
C PRO A 294 11.10 14.24 -21.03
N ALA A 295 10.00 13.78 -21.65
CA ALA A 295 8.69 13.70 -20.99
C ALA A 295 8.68 12.70 -19.82
N GLY A 296 9.27 11.52 -20.00
CA GLY A 296 9.38 10.50 -18.94
C GLY A 296 10.13 11.01 -17.71
N PRO A 297 11.41 11.45 -17.86
CA PRO A 297 12.19 12.03 -16.77
C PRO A 297 11.51 13.24 -16.11
N ALA A 298 10.89 14.14 -16.90
CA ALA A 298 10.17 15.29 -16.36
C ALA A 298 8.99 14.87 -15.47
N TYR A 299 8.22 13.86 -15.88
CA TYR A 299 7.09 13.39 -15.09
C TYR A 299 7.52 12.63 -13.82
N GLN A 300 8.60 11.86 -13.90
CA GLN A 300 9.20 11.23 -12.72
C GLN A 300 9.73 12.26 -11.73
N GLN A 301 10.39 13.32 -12.22
CA GLN A 301 10.85 14.42 -11.37
C GLN A 301 9.68 15.14 -10.73
N PHE A 302 8.59 15.39 -11.48
CA PHE A 302 7.37 15.98 -10.95
C PHE A 302 6.84 15.19 -9.74
N TRP A 303 6.72 13.86 -9.82
CA TRP A 303 6.31 13.03 -8.69
C TRP A 303 7.29 13.09 -7.52
N THR A 304 8.59 13.03 -7.80
CA THR A 304 9.65 13.15 -6.78
C THR A 304 9.55 14.48 -6.02
N ASP A 305 9.30 15.58 -6.74
CA ASP A 305 9.15 16.91 -6.15
C ASP A 305 7.90 17.00 -5.27
N LEU A 306 6.81 16.33 -5.63
CA LEU A 306 5.59 16.29 -4.81
C LEU A 306 5.81 15.57 -3.49
N GLN A 307 6.48 14.42 -3.52
CA GLN A 307 6.81 13.68 -2.31
C GLN A 307 7.65 14.52 -1.35
N VAL A 308 8.64 15.25 -1.88
CA VAL A 308 9.48 16.17 -1.09
C VAL A 308 8.67 17.36 -0.56
N ARG A 309 7.77 17.91 -1.37
CA ARG A 309 6.98 19.11 -1.03
C ARG A 309 5.87 18.83 -0.02
N TYR A 310 5.32 17.62 -0.01
CA TYR A 310 4.16 17.25 0.82
C TYR A 310 4.42 15.99 1.67
N PRO A 311 5.42 15.99 2.57
CA PRO A 311 5.75 14.82 3.40
C PRO A 311 4.60 14.44 4.35
N GLN A 312 3.71 15.37 4.70
CA GLN A 312 2.52 15.06 5.49
C GLN A 312 1.47 14.22 4.73
N ILE A 313 1.55 14.15 3.39
CA ILE A 313 0.64 13.37 2.53
C ILE A 313 1.32 12.09 2.07
N PHE A 314 2.57 12.19 1.63
CA PHE A 314 3.30 11.07 1.05
C PHE A 314 4.14 10.30 2.07
N GLY A 315 4.24 10.77 3.32
CA GLY A 315 5.20 10.26 4.29
C GLY A 315 6.57 10.94 4.17
N GLU A 316 7.44 10.66 5.13
CA GLU A 316 8.85 11.08 5.05
C GLU A 316 9.61 10.22 4.02
N ARG A 317 10.70 10.72 3.45
CA ARG A 317 11.50 9.95 2.48
C ARG A 317 11.91 8.60 3.09
N GLY A 318 11.53 7.51 2.41
CA GLY A 318 11.80 6.14 2.87
C GLY A 318 10.77 5.57 3.86
N ALA A 319 9.72 6.32 4.17
CA ALA A 319 8.59 5.91 5.01
C ALA A 319 7.27 6.40 4.38
N GLU A 320 7.05 6.05 3.11
CA GLU A 320 5.86 6.46 2.39
C GLU A 320 4.61 5.87 3.05
N MET A 321 3.63 6.72 3.38
CA MET A 321 2.40 6.31 4.04
C MET A 321 1.22 7.11 3.50
N ILE A 322 0.50 6.53 2.55
CA ILE A 322 -0.62 7.16 1.83
C ILE A 322 -1.89 6.36 2.09
N HIS A 323 -2.76 6.88 2.95
CA HIS A 323 -4.12 6.38 3.10
C HIS A 323 -5.06 7.19 2.22
N GLN A 324 -5.91 6.56 1.42
CA GLN A 324 -6.78 7.31 0.49
C GLN A 324 -8.07 6.58 0.11
N VAL A 325 -9.05 7.38 -0.33
CA VAL A 325 -10.30 6.92 -0.97
C VAL A 325 -10.36 7.45 -2.39
N GLY A 326 -10.73 6.59 -3.34
CA GLY A 326 -10.76 6.94 -4.76
C GLY A 326 -9.37 7.14 -5.36
N GLY A 327 -9.30 7.87 -6.48
CA GLY A 327 -8.05 8.14 -7.17
C GLY A 327 -7.43 6.94 -7.89
N PHE A 328 -6.11 6.90 -7.85
CA PHE A 328 -5.24 5.84 -8.32
C PHE A 328 -4.58 5.14 -7.15
N ALA A 329 -4.52 3.82 -7.19
CA ALA A 329 -3.73 3.05 -6.24
C ALA A 329 -2.24 3.39 -6.38
N HIS A 330 -1.57 3.62 -5.26
CA HIS A 330 -0.11 3.72 -5.20
C HIS A 330 0.52 2.32 -5.16
N ALA A 331 0.37 1.59 -6.27
CA ALA A 331 0.84 0.23 -6.43
C ALA A 331 2.33 0.07 -6.08
N ILE A 332 2.67 -0.99 -5.35
CA ILE A 332 4.05 -1.40 -5.08
C ILE A 332 4.54 -2.37 -6.15
N GLN A 333 3.64 -3.22 -6.64
CA GLN A 333 3.94 -4.28 -7.59
C GLN A 333 3.25 -4.00 -8.94
N ASP A 334 2.37 -4.90 -9.39
CA ASP A 334 1.52 -4.70 -10.55
C ASP A 334 0.48 -3.59 -10.29
N PRO A 335 -0.07 -2.93 -11.34
CA PRO A 335 -1.23 -2.07 -11.17
C PRO A 335 -2.38 -2.83 -10.50
N VAL A 336 -2.90 -2.33 -9.38
CA VAL A 336 -3.86 -3.07 -8.54
C VAL A 336 -5.15 -3.41 -9.30
N GLU A 337 -5.63 -2.49 -10.15
CA GLU A 337 -6.79 -2.75 -11.00
C GLU A 337 -6.54 -3.87 -12.02
N ALA A 338 -5.31 -3.99 -12.52
CA ALA A 338 -4.91 -5.10 -13.38
C ALA A 338 -4.82 -6.42 -12.59
N GLU A 339 -4.38 -6.39 -11.33
CA GLU A 339 -4.42 -7.58 -10.47
C GLU A 339 -5.84 -8.04 -10.16
N CYS A 340 -6.78 -7.11 -9.98
CA CYS A 340 -8.19 -7.44 -9.81
C CYS A 340 -8.73 -8.20 -11.04
N VAL A 341 -8.41 -7.75 -12.26
CA VAL A 341 -8.77 -8.50 -13.48
C VAL A 341 -8.11 -9.88 -13.50
N LYS A 342 -6.84 -9.97 -13.12
CA LYS A 342 -6.07 -11.22 -13.12
C LYS A 342 -6.68 -12.27 -12.19
N PHE A 343 -7.07 -11.88 -10.99
CA PHE A 343 -7.59 -12.81 -9.98
C PHE A 343 -9.09 -13.08 -10.09
N THR A 344 -9.85 -12.23 -10.77
CA THR A 344 -11.29 -12.43 -11.01
C THR A 344 -11.62 -13.07 -12.35
N ALA A 345 -10.63 -13.20 -13.25
CA ALA A 345 -10.84 -13.86 -14.54
C ALA A 345 -11.00 -15.38 -14.37
N GLU A 346 -11.96 -15.96 -15.08
CA GLU A 346 -12.19 -17.41 -15.16
C GLU A 346 -10.99 -18.18 -15.74
N HIS A 347 -10.06 -17.48 -16.39
CA HIS A 347 -8.85 -18.05 -16.98
C HIS A 347 -7.61 -17.41 -16.35
N PRO A 348 -7.03 -18.02 -15.30
CA PRO A 348 -5.79 -17.52 -14.70
C PRO A 348 -4.66 -17.59 -15.73
N ARG A 349 -4.04 -16.44 -16.05
CA ARG A 349 -2.85 -16.38 -16.92
C ARG A 349 -1.56 -16.23 -16.10
N PRO A 350 -0.38 -16.62 -16.65
CA PRO A 350 0.81 -16.99 -15.89
C PRO A 350 1.40 -15.89 -14.99
N LYS A 351 2.17 -16.34 -13.99
CA LYS A 351 2.75 -15.60 -12.85
C LYS A 351 3.72 -14.45 -13.18
N SER A 352 4.04 -14.17 -14.44
CA SER A 352 4.98 -13.09 -14.80
C SER A 352 4.44 -12.26 -15.94
N TRP A 353 3.88 -11.11 -15.60
CA TRP A 353 3.80 -9.97 -16.52
C TRP A 353 5.22 -9.34 -16.63
N TRP A 354 5.52 -8.56 -17.68
CA TRP A 354 6.84 -7.99 -18.09
C TRP A 354 7.95 -8.88 -18.68
N ARG A 355 7.67 -9.66 -19.75
CA ARG A 355 8.71 -9.96 -20.76
C ARG A 355 8.21 -9.67 -22.18
N ASN A 356 9.11 -9.08 -22.96
CA ASN A 356 9.00 -8.63 -24.35
C ASN A 356 8.44 -9.71 -25.31
N ASP A 357 7.13 -9.92 -25.29
CA ASP A 357 6.42 -10.73 -26.29
C ASP A 357 5.32 -9.87 -26.94
N PRO A 358 5.38 -9.65 -28.27
CA PRO A 358 4.37 -8.89 -29.02
C PRO A 358 2.94 -9.46 -28.91
N LEU A 359 2.77 -10.79 -28.79
CA LEU A 359 1.46 -11.43 -28.56
C LEU A 359 0.94 -11.13 -27.15
N MET A 360 1.85 -10.92 -26.19
CA MET A 360 1.51 -10.51 -24.84
C MET A 360 1.17 -9.01 -24.76
N GLN A 361 1.61 -8.19 -25.71
CA GLN A 361 1.28 -6.75 -25.75
C GLN A 361 -0.22 -6.51 -26.00
N ALA A 362 -0.83 -7.22 -26.97
CA ALA A 362 -2.27 -7.12 -27.22
C ALA A 362 -3.11 -7.64 -26.04
N ALA A 363 -2.73 -8.79 -25.47
CA ALA A 363 -3.36 -9.33 -24.27
C ALA A 363 -3.17 -8.42 -23.05
N THR A 364 -2.03 -7.73 -22.94
CA THR A 364 -1.76 -6.71 -21.91
C THR A 364 -2.67 -5.50 -22.11
N MET A 365 -2.89 -5.04 -23.34
CA MET A 365 -3.79 -3.92 -23.61
C MET A 365 -5.26 -4.26 -23.37
N GLU A 366 -5.71 -5.47 -23.73
CA GLU A 366 -7.06 -5.94 -23.38
C GLU A 366 -7.24 -6.03 -21.85
N HIS A 367 -6.23 -6.57 -21.16
CA HIS A 367 -6.22 -6.66 -19.70
C HIS A 367 -6.26 -5.29 -19.02
N LEU A 368 -5.46 -4.34 -19.51
CA LEU A 368 -5.47 -2.95 -19.06
C LEU A 368 -6.78 -2.23 -19.41
N ALA A 369 -7.40 -2.55 -20.54
CA ALA A 369 -8.71 -2.03 -20.89
C ALA A 369 -9.78 -2.53 -19.90
N ARG A 370 -9.74 -3.81 -19.52
CA ARG A 370 -10.61 -4.36 -18.46
C ARG A 370 -10.29 -3.78 -17.08
N ALA A 371 -9.03 -3.44 -16.81
CA ALA A 371 -8.63 -2.80 -15.56
C ALA A 371 -9.31 -1.42 -15.38
N ARG A 372 -9.66 -0.73 -16.47
CA ARG A 372 -10.40 0.55 -16.42
C ARG A 372 -11.82 0.41 -15.89
N GLU A 373 -12.40 -0.80 -15.85
CA GLU A 373 -13.69 -1.04 -15.18
C GLU A 373 -13.56 -1.05 -13.66
N TRP A 374 -12.37 -1.28 -13.15
CA TRP A 374 -12.07 -1.27 -11.73
C TRP A 374 -11.69 0.14 -11.27
N GLN A 375 -11.93 0.39 -9.99
CA GLN A 375 -11.49 1.59 -9.32
C GLN A 375 -11.09 1.27 -7.88
N LEU A 376 -10.11 2.02 -7.37
CA LEU A 376 -9.75 2.00 -5.97
C LEU A 376 -10.90 2.58 -5.13
N VAL A 377 -11.33 1.82 -4.12
CA VAL A 377 -12.30 2.27 -3.11
C VAL A 377 -11.54 2.81 -1.90
N LEU A 378 -10.62 2.02 -1.34
CA LEU A 378 -9.85 2.39 -0.15
C LEU A 378 -8.43 1.82 -0.26
N GLN A 379 -7.42 2.62 0.07
CA GLN A 379 -6.05 2.18 0.27
C GLN A 379 -5.63 2.51 1.70
N ILE A 380 -5.06 1.54 2.40
CA ILE A 380 -4.48 1.69 3.74
C ILE A 380 -3.05 1.19 3.70
N ASP A 381 -2.09 2.08 3.94
CA ASP A 381 -0.68 1.75 4.02
C ASP A 381 -0.33 1.09 5.36
N SER A 382 0.85 0.50 5.43
CA SER A 382 1.45 0.18 6.73
C SER A 382 1.62 1.48 7.53
N ASP A 383 1.25 1.45 8.80
CA ASP A 383 1.27 2.61 9.70
C ASP A 383 1.73 2.14 11.08
N ASP A 384 3.00 2.39 11.38
CA ASP A 384 3.64 2.04 12.66
C ASP A 384 2.89 2.60 13.88
N LYS A 385 2.28 3.79 13.75
CA LYS A 385 1.55 4.43 14.85
C LYS A 385 0.20 3.74 15.09
N ALA A 386 -0.40 3.18 14.04
CA ALA A 386 -1.55 2.29 14.13
C ALA A 386 -1.16 0.83 14.44
N GLY A 387 0.13 0.48 14.40
CA GLY A 387 0.59 -0.90 14.52
C GLY A 387 0.24 -1.76 13.30
N MET A 388 0.03 -1.16 12.14
CA MET A 388 -0.31 -1.86 10.90
C MET A 388 0.95 -2.16 10.10
N GLN A 389 1.22 -3.44 9.84
CA GLN A 389 2.36 -3.90 9.07
C GLN A 389 1.90 -4.93 8.03
N TRP A 390 1.78 -4.52 6.77
CA TRP A 390 1.29 -5.37 5.70
C TRP A 390 2.46 -6.09 5.00
N GLY A 391 2.88 -7.24 5.51
CA GLY A 391 4.04 -7.94 4.98
C GLY A 391 5.33 -7.13 5.18
N ASP A 392 6.11 -6.93 4.11
CA ASP A 392 7.32 -6.09 4.16
C ASP A 392 6.96 -4.62 3.86
N VAL A 393 6.34 -3.96 4.84
CA VAL A 393 5.91 -2.53 4.78
C VAL A 393 5.04 -2.24 3.55
N GLY A 394 4.04 -3.09 3.33
CA GLY A 394 3.14 -3.03 2.19
C GLY A 394 1.91 -2.14 2.37
N ARG A 395 0.89 -2.43 1.56
CA ARG A 395 -0.39 -1.72 1.47
C ARG A 395 -1.54 -2.68 1.26
N LEU A 396 -2.68 -2.36 1.85
CA LEU A 396 -3.97 -2.97 1.52
C LEU A 396 -4.75 -2.08 0.56
N TYR A 397 -5.33 -2.69 -0.46
CA TYR A 397 -6.19 -2.05 -1.43
C TYR A 397 -7.54 -2.76 -1.46
N LEU A 398 -8.61 -1.99 -1.41
CA LEU A 398 -9.96 -2.42 -1.68
C LEU A 398 -10.38 -1.82 -3.02
N CYS A 399 -10.68 -2.66 -3.99
CA CYS A 399 -11.12 -2.24 -5.32
C CYS A 399 -12.52 -2.75 -5.61
N ALA A 400 -13.26 -2.02 -6.45
CA ALA A 400 -14.58 -2.44 -6.92
C ALA A 400 -14.71 -2.14 -8.41
N ARG A 401 -15.59 -2.86 -9.10
CA ARG A 401 -16.02 -2.41 -10.42
C ARG A 401 -16.83 -1.12 -10.29
N LYS A 402 -16.71 -0.24 -11.27
CA LYS A 402 -17.41 1.07 -11.28
C LYS A 402 -18.92 0.95 -11.10
N GLY A 403 -19.52 -0.03 -11.78
CA GLY A 403 -20.96 -0.31 -11.65
C GLY A 403 -21.36 -0.90 -10.29
N ASP A 404 -20.49 -1.67 -9.64
CA ASP A 404 -20.75 -2.20 -8.29
C ASP A 404 -20.69 -1.09 -7.25
N LEU A 405 -19.69 -0.20 -7.32
CA LEU A 405 -19.56 0.93 -6.41
C LEU A 405 -20.76 1.89 -6.52
N ALA A 406 -21.15 2.25 -7.75
CA ALA A 406 -22.30 3.12 -7.98
C ALA A 406 -23.62 2.52 -7.48
N ALA A 407 -23.71 1.19 -7.41
CA ALA A 407 -24.87 0.46 -6.87
C ALA A 407 -24.71 0.09 -5.38
N CYS A 408 -23.70 0.62 -4.69
CA CYS A 408 -23.37 0.33 -3.29
C CYS A 408 -23.17 -1.17 -2.99
N ARG A 409 -22.74 -1.97 -3.97
CA ARG A 409 -22.46 -3.41 -3.84
C ARG A 409 -21.06 -3.67 -3.29
N PHE A 410 -20.81 -3.20 -2.08
CA PHE A 410 -19.52 -3.34 -1.40
C PHE A 410 -19.18 -4.79 -1.03
N ASP A 411 -20.17 -5.69 -1.02
CA ASP A 411 -20.00 -7.14 -0.90
C ASP A 411 -19.23 -7.76 -2.07
N ARG A 412 -19.12 -7.05 -3.20
CA ARG A 412 -18.40 -7.47 -4.41
C ARG A 412 -17.04 -6.82 -4.58
N CYS A 413 -16.59 -6.06 -3.59
CA CYS A 413 -15.23 -5.52 -3.60
C CYS A 413 -14.19 -6.66 -3.58
N TRP A 414 -13.02 -6.37 -4.12
CA TRP A 414 -11.86 -7.25 -4.14
C TRP A 414 -10.73 -6.63 -3.33
N THR A 415 -10.22 -7.36 -2.34
CA THR A 415 -9.14 -6.89 -1.47
C THR A 415 -7.82 -7.51 -1.91
N ILE A 416 -6.78 -6.69 -2.05
CA ILE A 416 -5.44 -7.09 -2.44
C ILE A 416 -4.42 -6.45 -1.48
N ALA A 417 -3.44 -7.23 -1.05
CA ALA A 417 -2.24 -6.76 -0.38
C ALA A 417 -1.07 -6.77 -1.37
N GLN A 418 -0.21 -5.75 -1.33
CA GLN A 418 1.10 -5.78 -1.98
C GLN A 418 2.16 -5.32 -0.97
N CYS A 419 3.39 -5.84 -1.08
CA CYS A 419 4.53 -5.39 -0.28
C CYS A 419 5.82 -5.39 -1.13
N TYR A 420 6.89 -4.80 -0.59
CA TYR A 420 8.17 -4.61 -1.27
C TYR A 420 8.99 -5.88 -1.48
#